data_AF-A0A661P1C7-F1
#
_entry.id   AF-A0A661P1C7-F1
#
_cell.length_a   1.000
_cell.length_b   1.000
_cell.length_c   1.000
_cell.angle_alpha   90.00
_cell.angle_beta   90.00
_cell.angle_gamma   90.00
#
_symmetry.space_group_name_H-M   'P 1'
#
loop_
_entity.id
_entity.type
_entity.pdbx_description
1 polymer ?
#
loop_
_entity_poly.entity_id
_entity_poly.type
_entity_poly.pdbx_seq_one_letter_code
_entity_poly.pdbx_strand_id
1 'polypeptide(L)'
;MTKRNVSGTGRAARLPYLFIVLLGLAGGTAALLLGGTTWHSAGLGWGLACLLGLAGWWGISRALAVDLQRLMRAVFGGMLVRLAVSGLLLGLVVGLTALSAEGFVGGLLGGFLVFMFVEIVAIERHARRGTATAGVSDNA
;
A
#
# COMPACT_ATOMS: atom_id res chain seq x y z
N MET A 1 25.42 29.86 1.61
CA MET A 1 24.83 28.52 1.84
C MET A 1 23.34 28.58 1.58
N THR A 2 22.93 28.25 0.36
CA THR A 2 21.53 28.35 -0.09
C THR A 2 20.83 27.03 0.24
N LYS A 3 19.93 27.02 1.22
CA LYS A 3 19.07 25.87 1.52
C LYS A 3 18.19 25.59 0.30
N ARG A 4 18.58 24.61 -0.54
CA ARG A 4 17.71 24.09 -1.60
C ARG A 4 16.46 23.52 -0.93
N ASN A 5 15.32 24.13 -1.22
CA ASN A 5 14.00 23.64 -0.83
C ASN A 5 13.76 22.26 -1.45
N VAL A 6 14.05 21.19 -0.72
CA VAL A 6 13.65 19.81 -1.03
C VAL A 6 12.16 19.62 -0.68
N SER A 7 11.30 20.55 -1.09
CA SER A 7 9.85 20.49 -0.81
C SER A 7 9.05 19.89 -1.99
N GLY A 8 9.66 19.75 -3.17
CA GLY A 8 8.98 19.30 -4.40
C GLY A 8 9.01 17.79 -4.67
N THR A 9 10.03 17.06 -4.20
CA THR A 9 10.27 15.66 -4.60
C THR A 9 9.31 14.67 -3.95
N GLY A 10 8.77 14.98 -2.77
CA GLY A 10 7.79 14.13 -2.08
C GLY A 10 6.39 14.12 -2.71
N ARG A 11 5.98 15.20 -3.40
CA ARG A 11 4.64 15.29 -4.02
C ARG A 11 4.52 14.45 -5.30
N ALA A 12 5.57 14.39 -6.11
CA ALA A 12 5.56 13.66 -7.39
C ALA A 12 5.44 12.14 -7.24
N ALA A 13 5.96 11.55 -6.15
CA ALA A 13 5.82 10.12 -5.87
C ALA A 13 4.46 9.75 -5.23
N ARG A 14 3.76 10.70 -4.60
CA ARG A 14 2.47 10.49 -3.93
C ARG A 14 1.28 10.41 -4.89
N LEU A 15 1.34 11.16 -5.99
CA LEU A 15 0.31 11.21 -7.04
C LEU A 15 -0.02 9.84 -7.67
N PRO A 16 0.95 9.04 -8.15
CA PRO A 16 0.64 7.75 -8.77
C PRO A 16 0.11 6.72 -7.77
N TYR A 17 0.55 6.77 -6.51
CA TYR A 17 0.06 5.85 -5.48
C TYR A 17 -1.39 6.16 -5.09
N LEU A 18 -1.72 7.44 -4.90
CA LEU A 18 -3.10 7.88 -4.67
C LEU A 18 -4.02 7.46 -5.83
N PHE A 19 -3.55 7.59 -7.08
CA PHE A 19 -4.31 7.13 -8.24
C PHE A 19 -4.59 5.63 -8.20
N ILE A 20 -3.58 4.81 -7.87
CA ILE A 20 -3.74 3.34 -7.76
C ILE A 20 -4.72 2.97 -6.64
N VAL A 21 -4.67 3.66 -5.50
CA VAL A 21 -5.62 3.41 -4.40
C VAL A 21 -7.03 3.83 -4.83
N LEU A 22 -7.19 5.00 -5.46
CA LEU A 22 -8.50 5.46 -5.94
C LEU A 22 -9.07 4.51 -7.00
N LEU A 23 -8.22 4.00 -7.90
CA LEU A 23 -8.58 2.99 -8.89
C LEU A 23 -8.97 1.67 -8.21
N GLY A 24 -8.23 1.27 -7.18
CA GLY A 24 -8.55 0.10 -6.35
C GLY A 24 -9.87 0.26 -5.62
N LEU A 25 -10.13 1.42 -5.01
CA LEU A 25 -11.40 1.73 -4.34
C LEU A 25 -12.56 1.75 -5.33
N ALA A 26 -12.37 2.31 -6.53
CA ALA A 26 -13.35 2.29 -7.62
C ALA A 26 -13.65 0.86 -8.10
N GLY A 27 -12.62 0.01 -8.22
CA GLY A 27 -12.78 -1.41 -8.53
C GLY A 27 -13.53 -2.17 -7.44
N GLY A 28 -13.21 -1.91 -6.17
CA GLY A 28 -13.92 -2.49 -5.02
C GLY A 28 -15.39 -2.06 -4.97
N THR A 29 -15.68 -0.78 -5.22
CA THR A 29 -17.07 -0.29 -5.32
C THR A 29 -17.81 -0.84 -6.54
N ALA A 30 -17.15 -0.99 -7.69
CA ALA A 30 -17.74 -1.66 -8.84
C ALA A 30 -18.09 -3.13 -8.55
N ALA A 31 -17.23 -3.85 -7.81
CA ALA A 31 -17.52 -5.21 -7.36
C ALA A 31 -18.70 -5.30 -6.39
N LEU A 32 -18.94 -4.25 -5.57
CA LEU A 32 -20.14 -4.15 -4.73
C LEU A 32 -21.42 -3.89 -5.55
N LEU A 33 -21.30 -3.29 -6.74
CA LEU A 33 -22.45 -3.01 -7.63
C LEU A 33 -22.80 -4.20 -8.53
N LEU A 34 -21.87 -5.14 -8.71
CA LEU A 34 -22.11 -6.41 -9.40
C LEU A 34 -22.85 -7.34 -8.43
N GLY A 35 -24.14 -7.59 -8.69
CA GLY A 35 -25.01 -8.37 -7.80
C GLY A 35 -24.47 -9.76 -7.43
N GLY A 36 -24.74 -10.20 -6.20
CA GLY A 36 -24.35 -11.52 -5.68
C GLY A 36 -23.50 -11.44 -4.41
N THR A 37 -23.78 -12.29 -3.42
CA THR A 37 -23.13 -12.27 -2.10
C THR A 37 -21.61 -12.42 -2.20
N THR A 38 -21.11 -13.20 -3.16
CA THR A 38 -19.68 -13.41 -3.40
C THR A 38 -18.96 -12.16 -3.87
N TRP A 39 -19.53 -11.44 -4.83
CA TRP A 39 -18.96 -10.20 -5.37
C TRP A 39 -18.97 -9.07 -4.34
N HIS A 40 -20.02 -9.00 -3.52
CA HIS A 40 -20.06 -8.07 -2.39
C HIS A 40 -18.96 -8.36 -1.37
N SER A 41 -18.76 -9.64 -1.03
CA SER A 41 -17.71 -10.08 -0.11
C SER A 41 -16.32 -9.71 -0.64
N ALA A 42 -16.09 -9.95 -1.94
CA ALA A 42 -14.84 -9.62 -2.60
C ALA A 42 -14.57 -8.11 -2.66
N GLY A 43 -15.59 -7.30 -2.96
CA GLY A 43 -15.48 -5.84 -2.93
C GLY A 43 -15.10 -5.30 -1.55
N LEU A 44 -15.67 -5.86 -0.47
CA LEU A 44 -15.31 -5.51 0.90
C LEU A 44 -13.86 -5.91 1.24
N GLY A 45 -13.45 -7.13 0.88
CA GLY A 45 -12.08 -7.59 1.08
C GLY A 45 -11.06 -6.71 0.35
N TRP A 46 -11.38 -6.35 -0.90
CA TRP A 46 -10.56 -5.46 -1.72
C TRP A 46 -10.50 -4.03 -1.16
N GLY A 47 -11.63 -3.48 -0.73
CA GLY A 47 -11.70 -2.17 -0.09
C GLY A 47 -10.85 -2.12 1.17
N LEU A 48 -10.87 -3.17 1.98
CA LEU A 48 -10.01 -3.28 3.15
C LEU A 48 -8.52 -3.34 2.77
N ALA A 49 -8.17 -4.11 1.73
CA ALA A 49 -6.80 -4.14 1.21
C ALA A 49 -6.32 -2.75 0.76
N CYS A 50 -7.19 -1.94 0.15
CA CYS A 50 -6.88 -0.56 -0.22
C CYS A 50 -6.53 0.30 1.00
N LEU A 51 -7.29 0.18 2.09
CA LEU A 51 -7.04 0.93 3.34
C LEU A 51 -5.70 0.51 3.97
N LEU A 52 -5.41 -0.79 4.00
CA LEU A 52 -4.14 -1.33 4.50
C LEU A 52 -2.95 -0.89 3.63
N GLY A 53 -3.13 -0.87 2.31
CA GLY A 53 -2.18 -0.33 1.36
C GLY A 53 -1.85 1.13 1.69
N LEU A 54 -2.89 1.97 1.81
CA LEU A 54 -2.77 3.39 2.15
C LEU A 54 -2.02 3.62 3.47
N ALA A 55 -2.33 2.84 4.49
CA ALA A 55 -1.73 2.96 5.81
C ALA A 55 -0.21 2.71 5.77
N GLY A 56 0.23 1.63 5.12
CA GLY A 56 1.67 1.35 5.04
C GLY A 56 2.40 2.24 4.02
N TRP A 57 1.74 2.71 2.96
CA TRP A 57 2.31 3.78 2.14
C TRP A 57 2.63 5.03 2.95
N TRP A 58 1.72 5.41 3.85
CA TRP A 58 1.92 6.57 4.71
C TRP A 58 3.07 6.36 5.70
N GLY A 59 3.23 5.12 6.21
CA GLY A 59 4.37 4.71 7.04
C GLY A 59 5.71 4.77 6.29
N ILE A 60 5.78 4.18 5.10
CA ILE A 60 7.00 4.14 4.27
C ILE A 60 7.38 5.53 3.77
N SER A 61 6.41 6.34 3.38
CA SER A 61 6.63 7.72 2.96
C SER A 61 7.30 8.58 4.04
N ARG A 62 7.11 8.25 5.33
CA ARG A 62 7.79 8.90 6.45
C ARG A 62 9.16 8.29 6.74
N ALA A 63 9.31 6.97 6.57
CA ALA A 63 10.55 6.25 6.87
C ALA A 63 11.66 6.44 5.82
N LEU A 64 11.29 6.59 4.55
CA LEU A 64 12.21 6.84 3.42
C LEU A 64 13.05 8.12 3.56
N ALA A 65 12.69 9.03 4.47
CA ALA A 65 13.38 10.30 4.64
C ALA A 65 14.63 10.24 5.55
N VAL A 66 14.95 9.09 6.16
CA VAL A 66 15.91 9.07 7.29
C VAL A 66 17.04 8.05 7.16
N ASP A 67 16.75 6.74 7.06
CA ASP A 67 17.79 5.71 7.18
C ASP A 67 17.32 4.33 6.65
N LEU A 68 18.23 3.51 6.12
CA LEU A 68 17.95 2.15 5.62
C LEU A 68 17.46 1.22 6.74
N GLN A 69 18.04 1.33 7.94
CA GLN A 69 17.63 0.50 9.08
C GLN A 69 16.19 0.86 9.54
N ARG A 70 15.82 2.14 9.45
CA ARG A 70 14.46 2.62 9.73
C ARG A 70 13.48 2.22 8.63
N LEU A 71 13.92 2.21 7.37
CA LEU A 71 13.12 1.71 6.25
C LEU A 71 12.78 0.23 6.43
N MET A 72 13.78 -0.62 6.72
CA MET A 72 13.56 -2.05 6.95
C MET A 72 12.62 -2.30 8.13
N ARG A 73 12.78 -1.58 9.24
CA ARG A 73 11.88 -1.67 10.39
C ARG A 73 10.45 -1.22 10.05
N ALA A 74 10.30 -0.19 9.22
CA ALA A 74 8.98 0.27 8.77
C ALA A 74 8.31 -0.73 7.82
N VAL A 75 9.07 -1.36 6.92
CA VAL A 75 8.56 -2.38 5.99
C VAL A 75 8.14 -3.63 6.76
N PHE A 76 9.04 -4.25 7.54
CA PHE A 76 8.72 -5.48 8.28
C PHE A 76 7.70 -5.24 9.40
N GLY A 77 7.85 -4.14 10.16
CA GLY A 77 6.90 -3.76 11.20
C GLY A 77 5.52 -3.45 10.63
N GLY A 78 5.47 -2.72 9.51
CA GLY A 78 4.23 -2.45 8.79
C GLY A 78 3.57 -3.72 8.26
N MET A 79 4.37 -4.68 7.76
CA MET A 79 3.87 -5.97 7.28
C MET A 79 3.26 -6.81 8.39
N LEU A 80 3.90 -6.87 9.57
CA LEU A 80 3.37 -7.55 10.75
C LEU A 80 2.06 -6.92 11.24
N VAL A 81 2.00 -5.59 11.30
CA VAL A 81 0.77 -4.87 11.67
C VAL A 81 -0.34 -5.16 10.67
N ARG A 82 -0.05 -5.11 9.36
CA ARG A 82 -1.03 -5.43 8.33
C ARG A 82 -1.51 -6.88 8.42
N LEU A 83 -0.64 -7.85 8.68
CA LEU A 83 -1.02 -9.25 8.88
C LEU A 83 -1.91 -9.42 10.12
N ALA A 84 -1.56 -8.78 11.24
CA ALA A 84 -2.36 -8.82 12.45
C ALA A 84 -3.75 -8.20 12.26
N VAL A 85 -3.82 -7.01 11.63
CA VAL A 85 -5.09 -6.33 11.32
C VAL A 85 -5.91 -7.14 10.32
N SER A 86 -5.29 -7.71 9.29
CA SER A 86 -5.97 -8.56 8.31
C SER A 86 -6.53 -9.82 8.96
N GLY A 87 -5.75 -10.49 9.82
CA GLY A 87 -6.20 -11.68 10.54
C GLY A 87 -7.34 -11.39 11.52
N LEU A 88 -7.25 -10.28 12.27
CA LEU A 88 -8.31 -9.84 13.18
C LEU A 88 -9.60 -9.56 12.40
N LEU A 89 -9.52 -8.78 11.32
CA LEU A 89 -10.68 -8.42 10.51
C LEU A 89 -11.26 -9.60 9.75
N LEU A 90 -10.42 -10.51 9.26
CA LEU A 90 -10.87 -11.78 8.68
C LEU A 90 -11.67 -12.57 9.71
N GLY A 91 -11.16 -12.73 10.93
CA GLY A 91 -11.86 -13.42 12.02
C GLY A 91 -13.18 -12.74 12.38
N LEU A 92 -13.20 -11.40 12.43
CA LEU A 92 -14.42 -10.62 12.73
C LEU A 92 -15.47 -10.76 11.62
N VAL A 93 -15.06 -10.65 10.36
CA VAL A 93 -15.96 -10.72 9.20
C VAL A 93 -16.50 -12.14 9.03
N VAL A 94 -15.63 -13.16 9.04
CA VAL A 94 -16.05 -14.56 8.90
C VAL A 94 -16.88 -15.01 10.11
N GLY A 95 -16.56 -14.52 11.32
CA GLY A 95 -17.25 -14.92 12.54
C GLY A 95 -18.58 -14.21 12.80
N LEU A 96 -18.79 -12.99 12.29
CA LEU A 96 -19.94 -12.15 12.64
C LEU A 96 -20.84 -11.78 11.45
N THR A 97 -20.47 -12.10 10.21
CA THR A 97 -21.24 -11.72 9.03
C THR A 97 -21.63 -12.93 8.18
N ALA A 98 -22.78 -12.84 7.49
CA ALA A 98 -23.23 -13.85 6.53
C ALA A 98 -22.55 -13.72 5.15
N LEU A 99 -21.36 -13.10 5.10
CA LEU A 99 -20.62 -12.92 3.86
C LEU A 99 -19.92 -14.22 3.46
N SER A 100 -19.71 -14.40 2.15
CA SER A 100 -18.93 -15.53 1.66
C SER A 100 -17.46 -15.37 2.09
N ALA A 101 -16.96 -16.31 2.89
CA ALA A 101 -15.57 -16.29 3.32
C ALA A 101 -14.61 -16.33 2.12
N GLU A 102 -14.92 -17.17 1.12
CA GLU A 102 -14.12 -17.33 -0.10
C GLU A 102 -14.01 -16.03 -0.89
N GLY A 103 -15.13 -15.33 -1.10
CA GLY A 103 -15.15 -14.05 -1.81
C GLY A 103 -14.35 -12.99 -1.06
N PHE A 104 -14.55 -12.88 0.26
CA PHE A 104 -13.83 -11.92 1.10
C PHE A 104 -12.31 -12.17 1.11
N VAL A 105 -11.90 -13.43 1.32
CA VAL A 105 -10.50 -13.85 1.30
C VAL A 105 -9.88 -13.58 -0.08
N GLY A 106 -10.58 -13.92 -1.16
CA GLY A 106 -10.13 -13.67 -2.52
C GLY A 106 -9.92 -12.18 -2.82
N GLY A 107 -10.88 -11.34 -2.44
CA GLY A 107 -10.77 -9.88 -2.59
C GLY A 107 -9.64 -9.28 -1.75
N LEU A 108 -9.50 -9.73 -0.50
CA LEU A 108 -8.46 -9.28 0.41
C LEU A 108 -7.05 -9.67 -0.08
N LEU A 109 -6.83 -10.93 -0.43
CA LEU A 109 -5.54 -11.42 -0.94
C LEU A 109 -5.19 -10.78 -2.28
N GLY A 110 -6.16 -10.70 -3.20
CA GLY A 110 -5.98 -10.06 -4.50
C GLY A 110 -5.54 -8.61 -4.36
N GLY A 111 -6.25 -7.84 -3.54
CA GLY A 111 -5.88 -6.44 -3.27
C GLY A 111 -4.53 -6.34 -2.56
N PHE A 112 -4.28 -7.18 -1.56
CA PHE A 112 -3.03 -7.18 -0.80
C PHE A 112 -1.80 -7.40 -1.70
N LEU A 113 -1.87 -8.36 -2.63
CA LEU A 113 -0.79 -8.62 -3.59
C LEU A 113 -0.56 -7.44 -4.53
N VAL A 114 -1.62 -6.80 -5.02
CA VAL A 114 -1.51 -5.60 -5.87
C VAL A 114 -0.83 -4.46 -5.11
N PHE A 115 -1.27 -4.15 -3.89
CA PHE A 115 -0.67 -3.08 -3.11
C PHE A 115 0.76 -3.39 -2.67
N MET A 116 1.07 -4.65 -2.37
CA MET A 116 2.43 -5.10 -2.06
C MET A 116 3.36 -4.92 -3.27
N PHE A 117 2.91 -5.31 -4.47
CA PHE A 117 3.68 -5.10 -5.69
C PHE A 117 3.97 -3.62 -5.96
N VAL A 118 2.95 -2.76 -5.82
CA VAL A 118 3.10 -1.31 -5.98
C VAL A 118 4.06 -0.73 -4.95
N GLU A 119 4.02 -1.21 -3.72
CA GLU A 119 4.92 -0.80 -2.64
C GLU A 119 6.38 -1.18 -2.93
N ILE A 120 6.63 -2.41 -3.41
CA ILE A 120 7.96 -2.87 -3.83
C ILE A 120 8.50 -2.01 -4.97
N VAL A 121 7.71 -1.77 -6.02
CA VAL A 121 8.11 -0.94 -7.16
C VAL A 121 8.42 0.49 -6.72
N ALA A 122 7.66 1.04 -5.78
CA ALA A 122 7.90 2.39 -5.28
C ALA A 122 9.21 2.48 -4.47
N ILE A 123 9.51 1.49 -3.64
CA ILE A 123 10.77 1.39 -2.91
C ILE A 123 11.94 1.27 -3.89
N GLU A 124 11.84 0.40 -4.89
CA GLU A 124 12.89 0.20 -5.91
C GLU A 124 13.17 1.49 -6.69
N ARG A 125 12.11 2.16 -7.15
CA ARG A 125 12.24 3.45 -7.84
C ARG A 125 12.90 4.51 -6.96
N HIS A 126 12.62 4.51 -5.66
CA HIS A 126 13.25 5.44 -4.73
C HIS A 126 14.74 5.12 -4.55
N ALA A 127 15.09 3.85 -4.35
CA ALA A 127 16.47 3.40 -4.19
C ALA A 127 17.35 3.72 -5.41
N ARG A 128 16.83 3.47 -6.63
CA ARG A 128 17.54 3.79 -7.89
C ARG A 128 17.79 5.28 -8.10
N ARG A 129 16.93 6.15 -7.57
CA ARG A 129 17.13 7.61 -7.65
C ARG A 129 18.22 8.09 -6.71
N GLY A 130 18.34 7.48 -5.52
CA GLY A 130 19.39 7.82 -4.55
C GLY A 130 20.80 7.50 -5.06
N THR A 131 20.98 6.37 -5.74
CA THR A 131 22.27 5.98 -6.34
C THR A 131 22.65 6.84 -7.55
N ALA A 132 21.69 7.25 -8.38
CA ALA A 132 21.96 8.13 -9.52
C ALA A 132 22.49 9.52 -9.11
N THR A 133 22.05 10.06 -7.96
CA THR A 133 22.56 11.33 -7.43
C THR A 133 23.94 11.20 -6.77
N ALA A 134 24.27 10.06 -6.18
CA ALA A 134 25.58 9.82 -5.58
C ALA A 134 26.69 9.67 -6.63
N GLY A 135 26.41 9.04 -7.77
CA GLY A 135 27.38 8.90 -8.87
C GLY A 135 27.73 10.21 -9.61
N VAL A 136 26.97 11.29 -9.39
CA VAL A 136 27.25 12.62 -9.97
C VAL A 136 28.17 13.44 -9.06
N SER A 137 28.18 13.21 -7.74
CA SER A 137 29.06 13.94 -6.81
C SER A 137 30.49 13.41 -6.76
N ASP A 138 30.73 12.16 -7.15
CA ASP A 138 32.09 11.58 -7.20
C ASP A 138 32.85 11.92 -8.49
N ASN A 139 32.18 12.51 -9.48
CA ASN A 139 32.75 12.92 -10.77
C ASN A 139 32.90 14.46 -10.91
N ALA A 140 32.72 15.21 -9.82
CA ALA A 140 32.82 16.68 -9.78
C ALA A 140 33.88 17.13 -8.78
#